data_AF-A0A1H9LC34-F1
#
_entry.id   AF-A0A1H9LC34-F1
#
_cell.length_a   1.000
_cell.length_b   1.000
_cell.length_c   1.000
_cell.angle_alpha   90.00
_cell.angle_beta   90.00
_cell.angle_gamma   90.00
#
_symmetry.space_group_name_H-M   'P 1'
#
loop_
_entity.id
_entity.type
_entity.pdbx_description
1 polymer ?
#
loop_
_entity_poly.entity_id
_entity_poly.type
_entity_poly.pdbx_seq_one_letter_code
_entity_poly.pdbx_strand_id
1 'polypeptide(L)' 'MKVDPKMIEMADIYHLSFMTRIKYIYLPALFPNMYKNRLNKGSKVE' A
#
# COMPACT_ATOMS: atom_id res chain seq x y z
N MET A 1 2.68 -12.05 7.96
CA MET A 1 2.30 -10.94 7.08
C MET A 1 3.46 -9.94 7.09
N LYS A 2 4.20 -9.78 5.99
CA LYS A 2 5.38 -8.91 5.95
C LYS A 2 5.07 -7.69 5.09
N VAL A 3 4.61 -6.62 5.73
CA VAL A 3 4.64 -5.28 5.11
C VAL A 3 6.11 -4.86 5.07
N ASP A 4 6.54 -4.33 3.94
CA ASP A 4 7.91 -3.84 3.81
C ASP A 4 8.12 -2.65 4.77
N PRO A 5 9.16 -2.67 5.63
CA PRO A 5 9.40 -1.59 6.59
C PRO A 5 9.62 -0.24 5.90
N LYS A 6 10.18 -0.23 4.69
CA LYS A 6 10.37 0.99 3.89
C LYS A 6 9.03 1.62 3.50
N MET A 7 7.97 0.82 3.28
CA MET A 7 6.64 1.39 3.02
C MET A 7 6.06 2.10 4.24
N ILE A 8 6.37 1.61 5.45
CA ILE A 8 5.94 2.25 6.70
C ILE A 8 6.71 3.55 6.91
N GLU A 9 8.02 3.55 6.68
CA GLU A 9 8.85 4.76 6.74
C GLU A 9 8.36 5.83 5.76
N MET A 10 8.08 5.46 4.52
CA MET A 10 7.54 6.39 3.52
C MET A 10 6.17 6.93 3.93
N ALA A 11 5.29 6.09 4.47
CA ALA A 11 3.99 6.54 4.96
C ALA A 11 4.11 7.58 6.08
N ASP A 12 5.19 7.51 6.85
CA ASP A 12 5.49 8.46 7.91
C ASP A 12 6.05 9.77 7.37
N ILE A 13 7.00 9.70 6.44
CA ILE A 13 7.56 10.87 5.73
C ILE A 13 6.45 11.67 5.00
N TYR A 14 5.51 10.97 4.37
CA TYR A 14 4.39 11.61 3.66
C TYR A 14 3.20 11.96 4.58
N HIS A 15 3.35 11.82 5.90
CA HIS A 15 2.30 12.11 6.89
C HIS A 15 0.93 11.47 6.56
N LEU A 16 0.94 10.25 6.01
CA LEU A 16 -0.30 9.58 5.62
C LEU A 16 -1.15 9.30 6.86
N SER A 17 -2.44 9.65 6.79
CA SER A 17 -3.38 9.35 7.87
C SER A 17 -3.49 7.85 8.10
N PHE A 18 -3.77 7.44 9.34
CA PHE A 18 -3.83 6.03 9.73
C PHE A 18 -4.78 5.20 8.83
N MET A 19 -5.95 5.76 8.50
CA MET A 19 -6.92 5.11 7.60
C MET A 19 -6.37 4.91 6.18
N THR A 20 -5.57 5.86 5.70
CA THR A 20 -4.88 5.76 4.41
C THR A 20 -3.83 4.65 4.44
N ARG A 21 -3.04 4.58 5.53
CA ARG A 21 -2.07 3.49 5.74
C ARG A 21 -2.74 2.12 5.74
N ILE A 22 -3.89 1.97 6.41
CA ILE A 22 -4.70 0.74 6.39
C ILE A 22 -5.11 0.37 4.97
N LYS A 23 -5.72 1.31 4.25
CA LYS A 23 -6.27 1.05 2.91
C LYS A 23 -5.21 0.70 1.87
N TYR A 24 -4.06 1.36 1.91
CA TYR A 24 -3.07 1.29 0.84
C TYR A 24 -1.82 0.48 1.16
N ILE A 25 -1.56 0.19 2.44
CA ILE A 25 -0.35 -0.54 2.86
C ILE A 25 -0.75 -1.86 3.51
N TYR A 26 -1.56 -1.81 4.56
CA TYR A 26 -1.87 -3.01 5.34
C TYR A 26 -2.87 -3.93 4.64
N LEU A 27 -3.95 -3.40 4.06
CA LEU A 27 -4.98 -4.20 3.38
C LEU A 27 -4.45 -4.96 2.15
N PRO A 28 -3.66 -4.34 1.25
CA PRO A 28 -3.08 -5.06 0.12
C PRO A 28 -2.08 -6.13 0.55
N ALA A 29 -1.33 -5.89 1.63
CA ALA A 29 -0.40 -6.86 2.19
C ALA A 29 -1.09 -8.05 2.87
N LEU A 30 -2.30 -7.86 3.42
CA LEU A 30 -3.15 -8.94 3.96
C LEU A 30 -3.83 -9.75 2.86
N PHE A 31 -4.34 -9.05 1.83
CA PHE A 31 -5.23 -9.63 0.83
C PHE A 31 -4.71 -9.40 -0.60
N PRO A 32 -3.53 -9.91 -0.95
CA PRO A 32 -2.88 -9.59 -2.24
C PRO A 32 -3.77 -9.94 -3.44
N ASN A 33 -4.53 -11.04 -3.38
CA ASN A 33 -5.40 -11.46 -4.49
C ASN A 33 -6.57 -10.49 -4.76
N MET A 34 -7.10 -9.81 -3.73
CA MET A 34 -8.17 -8.81 -3.91
C MET A 34 -7.64 -7.48 -4.43
N TYR A 35 -6.37 -7.16 -4.13
CA TYR A 35 -5.76 -5.87 -4.45
C TYR A 35 -4.78 -5.92 -5.63
N LYS A 36 -4.50 -7.11 -6.20
CA LYS A 36 -3.63 -7.34 -7.37
C LYS A 36 -4.00 -6.46 -8.56
N ASN A 37 -5.29 -6.33 -8.86
CA ASN A 37 -5.79 -5.53 -9.98
C ASN A 37 -5.69 -4.02 -9.74
N ARG A 38 -5.61 -3.59 -8.47
CA ARG A 38 -5.49 -2.18 -8.10
C ARG A 38 -4.04 -1.69 -8.20
N LEU A 39 -3.09 -2.53 -7.80
CA LEU A 39 -1.64 -2.24 -7.91
C LEU A 39 -1.20 -2.16 -9.38
N ASN A 40 -1.69 -3.05 -10.25
CA ASN A 40 -1.35 -3.03 -11.68
C ASN A 40 -1.97 -1.86 -12.46
N LYS A 41 -3.04 -1.23 -11.94
CA LYS A 41 -3.73 -0.14 -12.65
C LYS A 41 -3.02 1.22 -12.50
N GLY A 42 -2.18 1.39 -11.49
CA GLY A 42 -1.35 2.59 -11.28
C GLY A 42 0.01 2.56 -11.99
N SER A 43 0.44 1.41 -12.51
CA SER A 43 1.74 1.24 -13.18
C SER A 43 1.69 1.46 -14.70
N LYS A 44 0.50 1.70 -15.28
CA LYS A 44 0.36 2.25 -16.64
C LYS A 44 0.44 3.78 -16.55
N VAL A 45 1.65 4.28 -16.42
CA VAL A 45 1.98 5.64 -16.88
C VAL A 45 2.87 5.39 -18.09
N GLU A 46 2.24 5.40 -19.27
CA GLU A 46 2.92 5.53 -20.56
C GLU A 46 3.55 6.93 -20.68
#